data_AF-A0A0B8P3J9-F1
#
_entry.id   AF-A0A0B8P3J9-F1
#
_cell.length_a   1.000
_cell.length_b   1.000
_cell.length_c   1.000
_cell.angle_alpha   90.00
_cell.angle_beta   90.00
_cell.angle_gamma   90.00
#
_symmetry.space_group_name_H-M   'P 1'
#
loop_
_entity.id
_entity.type
_entity.pdbx_description
1 polymer ?
#
loop_
_entity_poly.entity_id
_entity_poly.type
_entity_poly.pdbx_seq_one_letter_code
_entity_poly.pdbx_strand_id
1 'polypeptide(L)' 'MADNTEFYFHDYNEWRQAITERCNIKLTPEYSRSRIAALQDSSDRTTQEFTEKYGEAYLSQVISWFQQAETESNQ' A
#
# COMPACT_ATOMS: atom_id res chain seq x y z
N MET A 1 21.97 -1.43 13.50
CA MET A 1 20.62 -1.04 13.96
C MET A 1 19.86 -0.72 12.69
N ALA A 2 18.94 -1.58 12.28
CA ALA A 2 18.28 -1.45 10.99
C ALA A 2 17.35 -0.24 11.04
N ASP A 3 17.61 0.72 10.16
CA ASP A 3 16.83 1.93 9.98
C ASP A 3 15.40 1.54 9.63
N ASN A 4 14.48 1.78 10.56
CA ASN A 4 13.06 1.43 10.40
C ASN A 4 12.23 2.68 10.07
N THR A 5 12.89 3.75 9.59
CA THR A 5 12.30 5.07 9.32
C THR A 5 11.87 5.24 7.85
N GLU A 6 12.15 4.28 6.97
CA GLU A 6 12.17 4.52 5.51
C GLU A 6 10.94 4.09 4.70
N PHE A 7 9.77 3.86 5.32
CA PHE A 7 8.56 3.49 4.55
C PHE A 7 7.40 4.49 4.67
N TYR A 8 7.71 5.76 4.91
CA TYR A 8 6.76 6.85 4.68
C TYR A 8 6.98 7.38 3.27
N PHE A 9 6.17 6.92 2.31
CA PHE A 9 6.19 7.47 0.97
C PHE A 9 5.43 8.79 0.97
N HIS A 10 5.99 9.81 0.34
CA HIS A 10 5.34 11.11 0.28
C HIS A 10 4.33 11.19 -0.88
N ASP A 11 4.61 10.45 -1.96
CA ASP A 11 3.86 10.51 -3.20
C ASP A 11 3.56 9.12 -3.77
N TYR A 12 2.45 9.02 -4.51
CA TYR A 12 2.03 7.80 -5.21
C TYR A 12 3.12 7.26 -6.13
N ASN A 13 3.82 8.12 -6.88
CA ASN A 13 4.84 7.68 -7.82
C ASN A 13 6.04 7.04 -7.12
N GLU A 14 6.47 7.60 -5.99
CA GLU A 14 7.57 7.06 -5.19
C GLU A 14 7.19 5.70 -4.58
N TRP A 15 6.00 5.61 -4.00
CA TRP A 15 5.45 4.36 -3.49
C TRP A 15 5.36 3.29 -4.59
N ARG A 16 4.82 3.65 -5.75
CA ARG A 16 4.67 2.76 -6.91
C ARG A 16 6.03 2.26 -7.37
N GLN A 17 6.99 3.15 -7.62
CA GLN A 17 8.33 2.77 -8.07
C GLN A 17 9.05 1.93 -7.04
N ALA A 18 8.92 2.22 -5.74
CA ALA A 18 9.47 1.37 -4.70
C ALA A 18 8.91 -0.06 -4.76
N ILE A 19 7.60 -0.22 -4.96
CA ILE A 19 6.97 -1.54 -5.06
C ILE A 19 7.36 -2.27 -6.35
N THR A 20 7.31 -1.58 -7.49
CA THR A 20 7.55 -2.21 -8.79
C THR A 20 9.02 -2.40 -9.12
N GLU A 21 9.89 -1.49 -8.71
CA GLU A 21 11.32 -1.55 -9.01
C GLU A 21 12.12 -2.12 -7.85
N ARG A 22 11.94 -1.61 -6.61
CA ARG A 22 12.70 -2.13 -5.46
C ARG A 22 12.19 -3.49 -5.00
N CYS A 23 10.88 -3.65 -4.85
CA CYS A 23 10.29 -4.93 -4.45
C CYS A 23 9.98 -5.88 -5.62
N ASN A 24 10.10 -5.41 -6.86
CA ASN A 24 9.79 -6.19 -8.07
C ASN A 24 8.36 -6.78 -8.08
N ILE A 25 7.41 -6.11 -7.43
CA ILE A 25 6.02 -6.52 -7.35
C ILE A 25 5.24 -5.87 -8.48
N LYS A 26 4.51 -6.67 -9.26
CA LYS A 26 3.57 -6.14 -10.25
C LYS A 26 2.29 -5.70 -9.55
N LEU A 27 2.02 -4.40 -9.58
CA LEU A 27 0.75 -3.82 -9.16
C LEU A 27 -0.35 -4.13 -10.18
N THR A 28 -0.70 -5.41 -10.33
CA THR A 28 -1.83 -5.81 -11.18
C THR A 28 -3.15 -5.38 -10.52
N PRO A 29 -4.24 -5.22 -11.29
CA PRO A 29 -5.54 -4.89 -10.71
C PRO A 29 -6.01 -5.95 -9.70
N GLU A 30 -5.74 -7.23 -9.97
CA GLU A 30 -6.05 -8.34 -9.04
C GLU A 30 -5.28 -8.26 -7.72
N TYR A 31 -3.98 -7.92 -7.80
CA TYR A 31 -3.14 -7.73 -6.63
C TYR A 31 -3.60 -6.54 -5.80
N SER A 32 -3.86 -5.41 -6.47
CA SER A 32 -4.31 -4.18 -5.84
C SER A 32 -5.64 -4.39 -5.13
N ARG A 33 -6.64 -5.02 -5.77
CA ARG A 33 -7.92 -5.36 -5.13
C ARG A 33 -7.77 -6.25 -3.91
N SER A 34 -6.96 -7.30 -4.01
CA SER A 34 -6.73 -8.20 -2.88
C SER A 34 -6.11 -7.47 -1.69
N ARG A 35 -5.16 -6.55 -1.95
CA ARG A 35 -4.53 -5.72 -0.92
C ARG A 35 -5.47 -4.68 -0.34
N ILE A 36 -6.27 -4.02 -1.16
CA ILE A 36 -7.31 -3.07 -0.72
C ILE A 36 -8.30 -3.79 0.19
N ALA A 37 -8.82 -4.96 -0.21
CA ALA A 37 -9.77 -5.72 0.59
C ALA A 37 -9.17 -6.12 1.96
N ALA A 38 -7.91 -6.59 1.97
CA ALA A 38 -7.23 -6.90 3.22
C ALA A 38 -7.05 -5.66 4.10
N LEU A 39 -6.56 -4.56 3.55
CA LEU A 39 -6.31 -3.29 4.27
C LEU A 39 -7.59 -2.57 4.72
N GLN A 40 -8.72 -2.80 4.04
CA GLN A 40 -10.03 -2.30 4.46
C GLN A 40 -10.68 -3.20 5.51
N ASP A 41 -10.23 -4.45 5.66
CA ASP A 41 -10.74 -5.34 6.67
C ASP A 41 -10.16 -4.97 8.04
N SER A 42 -10.94 -4.23 8.83
CA SER A 42 -10.56 -3.83 10.20
C SER A 42 -10.51 -5.01 11.18
N SER A 43 -10.99 -6.19 10.77
CA SER A 43 -10.94 -7.42 11.55
C SER A 43 -9.66 -8.22 11.30
N ASP A 44 -8.91 -7.89 10.24
CA ASP A 44 -7.64 -8.50 9.91
C ASP A 44 -6.54 -7.95 10.81
N ARG A 45 -5.77 -8.87 11.39
CA ARG A 45 -4.66 -8.52 12.29
C ARG A 45 -3.62 -7.67 11.59
N THR A 46 -3.39 -7.90 10.30
CA THR A 46 -2.44 -7.12 9.49
C THR A 46 -2.86 -5.67 9.39
N THR A 47 -4.16 -5.42 9.21
CA THR A 47 -4.72 -4.07 9.12
C THR A 47 -4.64 -3.34 10.45
N GLN A 48 -4.92 -4.04 11.55
CA GLN A 48 -4.76 -3.49 12.90
C GLN A 48 -3.29 -3.14 13.18
N GLU A 49 -2.35 -4.05 12.95
CA GLU A 49 -0.92 -3.80 13.13
C GLU A 49 -0.41 -2.67 12.22
N PHE A 50 -0.90 -2.57 10.99
CA PHE A 50 -0.57 -1.48 10.08
C PHE A 50 -1.12 -0.14 10.59
N THR A 51 -2.37 -0.13 11.04
CA THR A 51 -3.03 1.06 11.59
C THR A 51 -2.36 1.53 12.87
N GLU A 52 -1.99 0.63 13.77
CA GLU A 52 -1.29 0.97 15.02
C GLU A 52 0.11 1.51 14.74
N LYS A 53 0.79 0.99 13.72
CA LYS A 53 2.16 1.39 13.38
C LYS A 53 2.24 2.70 12.58
N TYR A 54 1.33 2.91 11.63
CA TYR A 54 1.38 4.02 10.68
C TYR A 54 0.23 5.03 10.83
N GLY A 55 -0.85 4.66 11.50
CA GLY A 55 -2.06 5.46 11.65
C GLY A 55 -3.11 5.22 10.56
N GLU A 56 -4.37 5.44 10.91
CA GLU A 56 -5.54 5.30 10.00
C GLU A 56 -5.45 6.23 8.78
N ALA A 57 -4.86 7.42 8.95
CA ALA A 57 -4.67 8.38 7.88
C ALA A 57 -3.73 7.82 6.78
N TYR A 58 -2.61 7.21 7.19
CA TYR A 58 -1.67 6.61 6.25
C TYR A 58 -2.24 5.35 5.61
N LEU A 59 -2.97 4.52 6.37
CA LEU A 59 -3.70 3.38 5.83
C LEU A 59 -4.64 3.80 4.68
N SER A 60 -5.46 4.84 4.92
CA SER A 60 -6.40 5.37 3.91
C SER A 60 -5.69 5.88 2.67
N GLN A 61 -4.52 6.51 2.83
CA GLN A 61 -3.69 6.99 1.74
C GLN A 61 -3.11 5.84 0.90
N VAL A 62 -2.59 4.79 1.55
CA VAL A 62 -2.09 3.59 0.87
C VAL A 62 -3.20 2.86 0.11
N ILE A 63 -4.40 2.75 0.69
CA ILE A 63 -5.57 2.19 0.01
C ILE A 63 -5.88 3.00 -1.26
N SER A 64 -5.88 4.33 -1.16
CA SER A 64 -6.12 5.22 -2.30
C SER A 64 -5.07 5.03 -3.42
N TRP A 65 -3.80 4.82 -3.05
CA TRP A 65 -2.73 4.51 -4.01
C TRP A 65 -2.92 3.17 -4.70
N PHE A 66 -3.32 2.13 -3.97
CA PHE A 66 -3.67 0.85 -4.60
C PHE A 66 -4.87 0.99 -5.56
N GLN A 67 -5.89 1.78 -5.20
CA GLN A 67 -7.05 2.03 -6.09
C GLN A 67 -6.64 2.78 -7.37
N GLN A 68 -5.74 3.76 -7.24
CA GLN A 68 -5.20 4.47 -8.39
C GLN A 68 -4.37 3.53 -9.29
N ALA A 69 -3.49 2.71 -8.71
CA ALA A 69 -2.71 1.72 -9.44
C ALA A 69 -3.57 0.65 -10.14
N GLU A 70 -4.68 0.23 -9.52
CA GLU A 70 -5.66 -0.65 -10.16
C GLU A 70 -6.24 0.00 -11.42
N THR A 71 -6.66 1.26 -11.31
CA THR A 71 -7.28 2.01 -12.41
C THR A 71 -6.31 2.21 -13.57
N GLU A 72 -5.07 2.62 -13.26
CA GLU A 72 -4.02 2.82 -14.29
C GLU A 72 -3.61 1.51 -14.97
N SER A 73 -3.62 0.39 -14.25
CA SER A 73 -3.25 -0.92 -14.81
C SER A 73 -4.36 -1.55 -15.66
N ASN A 74 -5.57 -0.99 -15.62
CA ASN A 74 -6.73 -1.45 -16.38
C ASN A 74 -6.99 -0.59 -17.64
N GLN A 75 -6.08 0.34 -17.98
CA GLN A 75 -6.07 1.13 -19.21
C GLN A 75 -5.02 0.61 -20.21
#